data_AF-A0AAD6W8H1-F1
#
_entry.id   AF-A0AAD6W8H1-F1
#
_cell.length_a   1.000
_cell.length_b   1.000
_cell.length_c   1.000
_cell.angle_alpha   90.00
_cell.angle_beta   90.00
_cell.angle_gamma   90.00
#
_symmetry.space_group_name_H-M   'P 1'
#
loop_
_entity.id
_entity.type
_entity.pdbx_description
1 polymer ?
#
loop_
_entity_poly.entity_id
_entity_poly.type
_entity_poly.pdbx_seq_one_letter_code
_entity_poly.pdbx_strand_id
1 'polypeptide(L)'
;MGDSLLDTVIKIYHIHLAAGRDSVVSVFKSRMNKLHTTRSWEFLGLNPLCGNNQGPVTSSAPDVIGGVIDGGSWPESESFSDTGSGAVPIKFKGECVAGENFTSDNCNRYL
;
A
#
# COMPACT_ATOMS: atom_id res chain seq x y z
N MET A 1 2.55 16.93 26.72
CA MET A 1 1.60 15.90 27.21
C MET A 1 0.26 16.57 27.54
N GLY A 2 -0.38 17.23 26.56
CA GLY A 2 -1.49 18.16 26.84
C GLY A 2 -2.58 18.33 25.79
N ASP A 3 -2.55 17.61 24.65
CA ASP A 3 -3.50 17.85 23.53
C ASP A 3 -4.42 16.68 23.16
N SER A 4 -4.34 15.52 23.84
CA SER A 4 -5.14 14.35 23.40
C SER A 4 -6.64 14.49 23.69
N LEU A 5 -7.02 15.27 24.70
CA LEU A 5 -8.42 15.45 25.07
C LEU A 5 -9.16 16.36 24.09
N LEU A 6 -8.56 17.49 23.68
CA LEU A 6 -9.16 18.40 22.69
C LEU A 6 -9.27 17.76 21.31
N ASP A 7 -8.23 17.04 20.86
CA ASP A 7 -8.24 16.36 19.56
C ASP A 7 -9.28 15.21 19.51
N THR A 8 -9.44 14.50 20.62
CA THR A 8 -10.48 13.47 20.77
C THR A 8 -11.88 14.07 20.76
N VAL A 9 -12.09 15.19 21.46
CA VAL A 9 -13.38 15.89 21.51
C VAL A 9 -13.75 16.44 20.13
N ILE A 10 -12.81 17.05 19.41
CA ILE A 10 -13.04 17.56 18.03
C ILE A 10 -13.41 16.41 17.08
N LYS A 11 -12.72 15.27 17.15
CA LYS A 11 -13.06 14.07 16.35
C LYS A 11 -14.46 13.54 16.67
N ILE A 12 -14.88 13.55 17.94
CA ILE A 12 -16.22 13.10 18.36
C ILE A 12 -17.32 14.03 17.85
N TYR A 13 -17.17 15.35 17.98
CA TYR A 13 -18.14 16.32 17.48
C TYR A 13 -18.31 16.24 15.96
N HIS A 14 -17.21 16.06 15.20
CA HIS A 14 -17.29 15.90 13.75
C HIS A 14 -18.06 14.65 13.30
N ILE A 15 -17.96 13.55 14.05
CA ILE A 15 -18.69 12.31 13.75
C ILE A 15 -20.21 12.51 13.89
N HIS A 16 -20.65 13.16 14.98
CA HIS A 16 -22.08 13.46 15.18
C HIS A 16 -22.64 14.37 14.09
N LEU A 17 -21.88 15.39 13.66
CA LEU A 17 -22.27 16.31 12.60
C LEU A 17 -22.25 15.64 11.21
N ALA A 18 -21.40 14.66 10.97
CA ALA A 18 -21.33 13.94 9.71
C ALA A 18 -22.46 12.89 9.58
N ALA A 19 -22.77 12.15 10.65
CA ALA A 19 -23.78 11.10 10.63
C ALA A 19 -25.21 11.60 10.37
N GLY A 20 -25.49 12.88 10.64
CA GLY A 20 -26.79 13.51 10.39
C GLY A 20 -26.98 14.12 9.00
N ARG A 21 -26.03 13.96 8.07
CA ARG A 21 -26.13 14.49 6.70
C ARG A 21 -26.65 13.42 5.76
N ASP A 22 -27.62 13.76 4.93
CA ASP A 22 -28.24 12.85 3.94
C ASP A 22 -27.21 12.20 2.98
N SER A 23 -26.03 12.80 2.82
CA SER A 23 -24.95 12.27 1.97
C SER A 23 -24.08 11.19 2.64
N VAL A 24 -24.26 10.91 3.94
CA VAL A 24 -23.41 9.99 4.70
C VAL A 24 -24.17 8.68 4.95
N VAL A 25 -23.70 7.59 4.34
CA VAL A 25 -24.36 6.28 4.41
C VAL A 25 -24.08 5.55 5.73
N SER A 26 -22.86 5.68 6.30
CA SER A 26 -22.51 5.06 7.59
C SER A 26 -21.23 5.66 8.17
N VAL A 27 -21.03 5.51 9.49
CA VAL A 27 -19.80 5.91 10.20
C VAL A 27 -19.35 4.79 11.13
N PHE A 28 -18.05 4.47 11.09
CA PHE A 28 -17.43 3.46 11.96
C PHE A 28 -16.24 4.07 12.71
N LYS A 29 -16.02 3.60 13.95
CA LYS A 29 -14.86 4.00 14.74
C LYS A 29 -13.57 3.49 14.08
N SER A 30 -12.61 4.38 13.86
CA SER A 30 -11.27 4.03 13.37
C SER A 30 -10.57 3.04 14.33
N ARG A 31 -9.87 2.06 13.76
CA ARG A 31 -9.14 1.00 14.49
C ARG A 31 -7.74 0.84 13.93
N MET A 32 -6.78 0.61 14.81
CA MET A 32 -5.41 0.23 14.43
C MET A 32 -5.37 -1.26 14.05
N ASN A 33 -4.74 -1.58 12.93
CA ASN A 33 -4.47 -2.97 12.51
C ASN A 33 -3.02 -3.36 12.85
N LYS A 34 -2.77 -4.65 13.09
CA LYS A 34 -1.42 -5.20 13.32
C LYS A 34 -0.89 -5.84 12.04
N LEU A 35 0.41 -5.71 11.78
CA LEU A 35 1.08 -6.36 10.66
C LEU A 35 1.21 -7.88 10.91
N HIS A 36 1.01 -8.72 9.89
CA HIS A 36 0.83 -10.17 10.04
C HIS A 36 1.74 -11.07 9.17
N THR A 37 2.78 -10.57 8.48
CA THR A 37 3.28 -11.21 7.23
C THR A 37 4.72 -11.75 7.22
N THR A 38 5.18 -12.50 8.22
CA THR A 38 6.58 -13.00 8.20
C THR A 38 6.82 -14.37 7.55
N ARG A 39 5.80 -15.23 7.38
CA ARG A 39 5.97 -16.61 6.84
C ARG A 39 4.92 -17.01 5.78
N SER A 40 4.28 -16.02 5.14
CA SER A 40 3.16 -16.25 4.23
C SER A 40 3.52 -17.11 3.02
N TRP A 41 4.70 -16.93 2.42
CA TRP A 41 5.09 -17.68 1.22
C TRP A 41 5.24 -19.19 1.48
N GLU A 42 5.90 -19.58 2.58
CA GLU A 42 6.00 -20.98 3.00
C GLU A 42 4.62 -21.56 3.35
N PHE A 43 3.78 -20.80 4.08
CA PHE A 43 2.43 -21.22 4.44
C PHE A 43 1.55 -21.49 3.20
N LEU A 44 1.71 -20.68 2.15
CA LEU A 44 0.98 -20.83 0.90
C LEU A 44 1.60 -21.88 -0.04
N GLY A 45 2.72 -22.51 0.33
CA GLY A 45 3.42 -23.48 -0.50
C GLY A 45 4.10 -22.87 -1.74
N LEU A 46 4.28 -21.55 -1.76
CA LEU A 46 4.88 -20.79 -2.86
C LEU A 46 6.40 -20.70 -2.70
N ASN A 47 7.06 -21.86 -2.61
CA ASN A 47 8.51 -21.91 -2.41
C ASN A 47 9.24 -21.95 -3.76
N PRO A 48 9.99 -20.90 -4.15
CA PRO A 48 10.72 -20.87 -5.41
C PRO A 48 11.87 -21.90 -5.48
N LEU A 49 12.29 -22.47 -4.34
CA LEU A 49 13.35 -23.50 -4.26
C LEU A 49 12.80 -24.93 -4.36
N CYS A 50 11.49 -25.14 -4.15
CA CYS A 50 10.86 -26.43 -4.33
C CYS A 50 10.24 -26.45 -5.72
N GLY A 51 10.87 -27.17 -6.65
CA GLY A 51 10.49 -27.31 -8.07
C GLY A 51 9.14 -27.99 -8.34
N ASN A 52 8.08 -27.60 -7.64
CA ASN A 52 6.73 -27.75 -8.13
C ASN A 52 6.60 -26.79 -9.32
N ASN A 53 6.14 -27.31 -10.46
CA ASN A 53 6.06 -26.63 -11.76
C ASN A 53 5.14 -25.38 -11.82
N GLN A 54 4.85 -24.77 -10.68
CA GLN A 54 4.42 -23.38 -10.57
C GLN A 54 5.68 -22.52 -10.58
N GLY A 55 6.38 -22.49 -11.72
CA GLY A 55 7.27 -21.36 -12.00
C GLY A 55 6.50 -20.07 -11.73
N PRO A 56 7.17 -18.97 -11.34
CA PRO A 56 6.48 -17.73 -11.05
C PRO A 56 5.56 -17.43 -12.23
N VAL A 57 4.33 -17.03 -11.93
CA VAL A 57 3.27 -16.71 -12.91
C VAL A 57 3.68 -15.44 -13.67
N THR A 58 4.86 -15.46 -14.29
CA THR A 58 5.53 -14.33 -14.92
C THR A 58 5.00 -14.09 -16.32
N SER A 59 4.37 -15.09 -16.92
CA SER A 59 3.73 -14.97 -18.23
C SER A 59 2.31 -14.39 -18.18
N SER A 60 1.68 -14.28 -17.00
CA SER A 60 0.23 -13.99 -16.93
C SER A 60 -0.13 -12.63 -16.32
N ALA A 61 0.83 -11.82 -15.83
CA ALA A 61 0.51 -10.54 -15.19
C ALA A 61 1.49 -9.37 -15.46
N PRO A 62 2.10 -9.20 -16.65
CA PRO A 62 3.00 -8.07 -16.92
C PRO A 62 2.30 -6.69 -16.89
N ASP A 63 0.98 -6.64 -16.68
CA ASP A 63 0.17 -5.42 -16.75
C ASP A 63 -0.78 -5.29 -15.53
N VAL A 64 -0.41 -5.85 -14.37
CA VAL A 64 -1.14 -5.67 -13.12
C VAL A 64 -0.42 -4.64 -12.25
N ILE A 65 -1.15 -3.63 -11.79
CA ILE A 65 -0.65 -2.61 -10.87
C ILE A 65 -1.13 -2.98 -9.46
N GLY A 66 -0.20 -3.29 -8.56
CA GLY A 66 -0.49 -3.59 -7.15
C GLY A 66 -0.42 -2.32 -6.29
N GLY A 67 -1.56 -1.85 -5.79
CA GLY A 67 -1.58 -0.77 -4.81
C GLY A 67 -1.35 -1.27 -3.39
N VAL A 68 -0.42 -0.65 -2.66
CA VAL A 68 -0.11 -0.98 -1.26
C VAL A 68 -0.43 0.22 -0.36
N ILE A 69 -1.23 -0.03 0.69
CA ILE A 69 -1.50 0.96 1.75
C ILE A 69 -0.67 0.54 2.96
N ASP A 70 0.44 1.24 3.18
CA ASP A 70 1.41 0.95 4.25
C ASP A 70 1.95 2.27 4.84
N GLY A 71 2.90 2.18 5.78
CA GLY A 71 3.62 3.31 6.36
C GLY A 71 4.69 3.93 5.44
N GLY A 72 4.99 3.30 4.31
CA GLY A 72 5.98 3.79 3.33
C GLY A 72 6.70 2.65 2.62
N SER A 73 7.60 3.01 1.71
CA SER A 73 8.51 2.08 1.04
C SER A 73 9.95 2.57 1.18
N TRP A 74 10.90 1.69 0.86
CA TRP A 74 12.33 1.98 0.88
C TRP A 74 12.88 1.82 -0.54
N PRO A 75 12.79 2.86 -1.40
CA PRO A 75 12.98 2.74 -2.85
C PRO A 75 14.34 2.20 -3.28
N GLU A 76 15.37 2.40 -2.46
CA GLU A 76 16.73 1.91 -2.69
C GLU A 76 16.90 0.41 -2.43
N SER A 77 15.89 -0.28 -1.89
CA SER A 77 15.96 -1.72 -1.70
C SER A 77 16.01 -2.44 -3.05
N GLU A 78 16.87 -3.45 -3.17
CA GLU A 78 16.97 -4.31 -4.36
C GLU A 78 15.62 -4.98 -4.72
N SER A 79 14.72 -5.12 -3.75
CA SER A 79 13.35 -5.64 -3.99
C SER A 79 12.52 -4.74 -4.91
N PHE A 80 12.92 -3.48 -5.12
CA PHE A 80 12.30 -2.51 -6.01
C PHE A 80 13.15 -2.22 -7.27
N SER A 81 14.15 -3.07 -7.56
CA SER A 81 14.96 -2.98 -8.78
C SER A 81 14.07 -3.16 -10.02
N ASP A 82 14.19 -2.26 -10.97
CA ASP A 82 13.42 -2.31 -12.23
C ASP A 82 14.14 -3.14 -13.32
N THR A 83 15.22 -3.83 -12.96
CA THR A 83 15.97 -4.70 -13.86
C THR A 83 15.07 -5.81 -14.41
N GLY A 84 14.92 -5.88 -15.73
CA GLY A 84 14.03 -6.83 -16.39
C GLY A 84 12.54 -6.44 -16.39
N SER A 85 12.19 -5.25 -15.85
CA SER A 85 10.83 -4.72 -15.91
C SER A 85 10.48 -4.17 -17.30
N GLY A 86 9.22 -4.35 -17.70
CA GLY A 86 8.65 -3.78 -18.91
C GLY A 86 8.42 -2.27 -18.81
N ALA A 87 7.82 -1.67 -19.83
CA ALA A 87 7.39 -0.27 -19.76
C ALA A 87 6.21 -0.11 -18.78
N VAL A 88 6.10 1.07 -18.16
CA VAL A 88 4.97 1.41 -17.30
C VAL A 88 3.66 1.31 -18.11
N PRO A 89 2.62 0.62 -17.61
CA PRO A 89 1.34 0.52 -18.28
C PRO A 89 0.73 1.88 -18.64
N ILE A 90 0.23 2.04 -19.87
CA ILE A 90 -0.41 3.29 -20.36
C ILE A 90 -1.64 3.67 -19.51
N LYS A 91 -2.27 2.68 -18.86
CA LYS A 91 -3.43 2.90 -17.98
C LYS A 91 -3.05 3.44 -16.59
N PHE A 92 -1.76 3.38 -16.21
CA PHE A 92 -1.30 3.94 -14.94
C PHE A 92 -1.41 5.46 -14.99
N LYS A 93 -2.06 6.03 -13.97
CA LYS A 93 -2.26 7.47 -13.81
C LYS A 93 -1.78 7.97 -12.44
N GLY A 94 -1.01 7.14 -11.73
CA GLY A 94 -0.41 7.54 -10.47
C GLY A 94 0.72 8.54 -10.70
N GLU A 95 1.12 9.20 -9.62
CA GLU A 95 2.17 10.21 -9.63
C GLU A 95 3.22 9.88 -8.57
N CYS A 96 4.49 10.13 -8.91
CA CYS A 96 5.57 10.08 -7.95
C CYS A 96 5.62 11.40 -7.16
N VAL A 97 4.92 11.45 -6.04
CA VAL A 97 4.79 12.67 -5.23
C VAL A 97 6.03 12.84 -4.35
N ALA A 98 6.72 13.98 -4.49
CA ALA A 98 7.88 14.31 -3.67
C ALA A 98 7.49 14.54 -2.20
N GLY A 99 8.41 14.22 -1.29
CA GLY A 99 8.21 14.32 0.15
C GLY A 99 9.53 14.47 0.91
N GLU A 100 9.51 14.20 2.21
CA GLU A 100 10.72 14.22 3.03
C GLU A 100 11.67 13.10 2.60
N ASN A 101 12.88 13.48 2.15
CA ASN A 101 13.89 12.55 1.63
C ASN A 101 13.41 11.67 0.45
N PHE A 102 12.42 12.14 -0.31
CA PHE A 102 11.88 11.43 -1.46
C PHE A 102 11.59 12.41 -2.60
N THR A 103 12.07 12.09 -3.79
CA THR A 103 11.93 12.88 -5.02
C THR A 103 11.28 12.06 -6.13
N SER A 104 10.89 12.71 -7.22
CA SER A 104 10.33 12.02 -8.40
C SER A 104 11.26 10.94 -8.96
N ASP A 105 12.57 11.11 -8.78
CA ASP A 105 13.60 10.22 -9.32
C ASP A 105 13.71 8.91 -8.52
N ASN A 106 13.03 8.84 -7.37
CA ASN A 106 12.97 7.62 -6.56
C ASN A 106 11.94 6.60 -7.09
N CYS A 107 10.98 7.02 -7.92
CA CYS A 107 10.09 6.07 -8.61
C CYS A 107 10.75 5.52 -9.88
N ASN A 108 10.43 4.29 -10.24
CA ASN A 108 10.98 3.62 -11.40
C ASN A 108 9.90 2.80 -12.13
N ARG A 109 10.26 1.80 -12.93
CA ARG A 109 9.26 0.98 -13.66
C ARG A 109 8.63 -0.12 -12.80
N TYR A 110 9.17 -0.36 -11.62
CA TYR A 110 8.66 -1.30 -10.62
C TYR A 110 7.91 -0.58 -9.49
N LEU A 111 8.49 0.48 -8.92
CA LEU A 111 7.92 1.31 -7.84
C LEU A 111 7.24 2.58 -8.38
#